data_AF-A0A920TD31-F1
#
_entry.id   AF-A0A920TD31-F1
#
_cell.length_a   1.000
_cell.length_b   1.000
_cell.length_c   1.000
_cell.angle_alpha   90.00
_cell.angle_beta   90.00
_cell.angle_gamma   90.00
#
_symmetry.space_group_name_H-M   'P 1'
#
loop_
_entity.id
_entity.type
_entity.pdbx_description
1 polymer ?
#
loop_
_entity_poly.entity_id
_entity_poly.type
_entity_poly.pdbx_seq_one_letter_code
_entity_poly.pdbx_strand_id
1 'polypeptide(L)'
;MSIALDELLKLEPEEIIEHDETPSMEDLRNPKQIYFEDVEVGTELPRYINHYSGVHFNRWCIAMENTHRVHYDYPHAMNHDKLPGVLFPRDLANEYSCQMAQKLDSS
;
A
#
# COMPACT_ATOMS: atom_id res chain seq x y z
N MET A 1 17.74 -5.99 5.95
CA MET A 1 17.79 -5.52 7.35
C MET A 1 16.78 -4.41 7.49
N SER A 2 15.98 -4.43 8.55
CA SER A 2 14.99 -3.38 8.77
C SER A 2 15.71 -2.06 9.09
N ILE A 3 15.47 -1.02 8.28
CA ILE A 3 15.90 0.36 8.57
C ILE A 3 14.81 1.10 9.34
N ALA A 4 15.04 2.29 9.88
CA ALA A 4 13.94 3.06 10.48
C ALA A 4 13.00 3.63 9.41
N LEU A 5 11.71 3.87 9.73
CA LEU A 5 10.75 4.43 8.75
C LEU A 5 11.19 5.82 8.26
N ASP A 6 11.71 6.67 9.14
CA ASP A 6 12.16 8.01 8.79
C ASP A 6 13.43 8.00 7.92
N GLU A 7 14.22 6.92 7.98
CA GLU A 7 15.36 6.70 7.11
C GLU A 7 14.91 6.17 5.74
N LEU A 8 13.97 5.23 5.72
CA LEU A 8 13.38 4.69 4.49
C LEU A 8 12.78 5.78 3.61
N LEU A 9 12.05 6.72 4.19
CA LEU A 9 11.39 7.81 3.46
C LEU A 9 12.36 8.85 2.86
N LYS A 10 13.66 8.77 3.19
CA LYS A 10 14.70 9.63 2.62
C LYS A 10 15.39 9.00 1.41
N LEU A 11 15.16 7.72 1.13
CA LEU A 11 15.76 7.00 0.02
C LEU A 11 15.06 7.31 -1.30
N GLU A 12 15.74 7.07 -2.41
CA GLU A 12 15.11 7.15 -3.73
C GLU A 12 14.09 6.01 -3.93
N PRO A 13 13.02 6.20 -4.71
CA PRO A 13 11.96 5.20 -4.88
C PRO A 13 12.46 3.82 -5.30
N GLU A 14 13.51 3.75 -6.12
CA GLU A 14 14.14 2.51 -6.56
C GLU A 14 14.84 1.76 -5.41
N GLU A 15 15.45 2.50 -4.48
CA GLU A 15 16.16 1.95 -3.33
C GLU A 15 15.18 1.51 -2.23
N ILE A 16 14.04 2.19 -2.10
CA ILE A 16 12.98 1.81 -1.15
C ILE A 16 12.53 0.37 -1.39
N ILE A 17 12.42 -0.08 -2.64
CA ILE A 17 11.97 -1.44 -3.01
C ILE A 17 12.85 -2.53 -2.39
N GLU A 18 14.15 -2.29 -2.22
CA GLU A 18 15.08 -3.27 -1.65
C GLU A 18 14.79 -3.57 -0.17
N HIS A 19 13.97 -2.72 0.47
CA HIS A 19 13.52 -2.87 1.85
C HIS A 19 12.10 -3.46 1.98
N ASP A 20 11.52 -4.02 0.91
CA ASP A 20 10.25 -4.72 0.99
C ASP A 20 10.37 -5.98 1.87
N GLU A 21 9.55 -6.06 2.92
CA GLU A 21 9.49 -7.16 3.87
C GLU A 21 8.30 -8.10 3.56
N THR A 22 7.73 -8.02 2.35
CA THR A 22 6.65 -8.91 1.92
C THR A 22 7.07 -10.39 2.06
N PRO A 23 6.28 -11.24 2.75
CA PRO A 23 6.66 -12.62 3.00
C PRO A 23 6.81 -13.41 1.70
N SER A 24 7.73 -14.36 1.67
CA SER A 24 7.86 -15.25 0.53
C SER A 24 6.64 -16.17 0.41
N MET A 25 6.47 -16.79 -0.77
CA MET A 25 5.40 -17.77 -0.97
C MET A 25 5.48 -18.97 -0.01
N GLU A 26 6.67 -19.31 0.48
CA GLU A 26 6.84 -20.39 1.45
C GLU A 26 6.42 -19.95 2.86
N ASP A 27 6.73 -18.70 3.23
CA ASP A 27 6.29 -18.10 4.50
C ASP A 27 4.77 -18.00 4.57
N LEU A 28 4.13 -17.67 3.44
CA LEU A 28 2.66 -17.60 3.34
C LEU A 28 1.96 -18.96 3.42
N ARG A 29 2.67 -20.06 3.13
CA ARG A 29 2.09 -21.42 3.20
C ARG A 29 2.03 -21.95 4.62
N ASN A 30 2.99 -21.58 5.46
CA ASN A 30 3.09 -21.99 6.85
C ASN A 30 3.25 -20.75 7.73
N PRO A 31 2.22 -19.91 7.81
CA PRO A 31 2.39 -18.63 8.46
C PRO A 31 2.42 -18.83 9.98
N LYS A 32 3.17 -17.96 10.67
CA LYS A 32 3.31 -18.00 12.12
C LYS A 32 2.13 -17.27 12.75
N GLN A 33 1.22 -18.00 13.38
CA GLN A 33 0.15 -17.42 14.19
C GLN A 33 0.74 -16.55 15.31
N ILE A 34 0.29 -15.30 15.37
CA ILE A 34 0.59 -14.37 16.45
C ILE A 34 -0.64 -14.35 17.37
N TYR A 35 -0.42 -14.46 18.68
CA TYR A 35 -1.48 -14.34 19.68
C TYR A 35 -1.48 -12.95 20.31
N PHE A 36 -2.57 -12.61 21.01
CA PHE A 36 -2.70 -11.32 21.69
C PHE A 36 -1.55 -11.07 22.68
N GLU A 37 -1.08 -12.12 23.33
CA GLU A 37 -0.01 -12.10 24.33
C GLU A 37 1.39 -11.88 23.72
N ASP A 38 1.54 -12.07 22.40
CA ASP A 38 2.82 -11.89 21.69
C ASP A 38 3.04 -10.44 21.23
N VAL A 39 2.05 -9.56 21.40
CA VAL A 39 2.07 -8.17 20.92
C VAL A 39 2.20 -7.21 22.10
N GLU A 40 3.16 -6.29 22.00
CA GLU A 40 3.37 -5.25 23.00
C GLU A 40 3.17 -3.86 22.37
N VAL A 41 2.92 -2.86 23.22
CA VAL A 41 2.85 -1.47 22.76
C VAL A 41 4.23 -1.08 22.21
N GLY A 42 4.25 -0.69 20.93
CA GLY A 42 5.49 -0.38 20.22
C GLY A 42 5.96 -1.50 19.29
N THR A 43 5.28 -2.64 19.22
CA THR A 43 5.50 -3.64 18.15
C THR A 43 5.22 -2.99 16.79
N GLU A 44 6.25 -2.95 15.94
CA GLU A 44 6.13 -2.46 14.57
C GLU A 44 5.63 -3.55 13.63
N LEU A 45 4.76 -3.17 12.69
CA LEU A 45 4.30 -4.07 11.63
C LEU A 45 5.38 -4.17 10.54
N PRO A 46 5.52 -5.33 9.88
CA PRO A 46 6.37 -5.48 8.71
C PRO A 46 6.02 -4.47 7.62
N ARG A 47 7.05 -3.99 6.92
CA ARG A 47 6.90 -2.99 5.87
C ARG A 47 6.74 -3.65 4.53
N TYR A 48 5.57 -3.47 3.98
CA TYR A 48 5.27 -4.00 2.68
C TYR A 48 5.23 -2.88 1.65
N ILE A 49 6.09 -3.00 0.64
CA ILE A 49 6.27 -1.98 -0.39
C ILE A 49 5.74 -2.52 -1.71
N ASN A 50 4.62 -1.99 -2.17
CA ASN A 50 3.98 -2.41 -3.41
C ASN A 50 4.05 -1.33 -4.49
N HIS A 51 4.25 -1.79 -5.73
CA HIS A 51 4.17 -0.95 -6.92
C HIS A 51 2.81 -1.10 -7.60
N TYR A 52 2.02 -0.04 -7.61
CA TYR A 52 0.72 -0.01 -8.27
C TYR A 52 0.80 0.71 -9.60
N SER A 53 0.42 0.01 -10.66
CA SER A 53 0.20 0.61 -11.98
C SER A 53 -1.20 1.25 -12.09
N GLY A 54 -1.37 2.12 -13.09
CA GLY A 54 -2.69 2.70 -13.42
C GLY A 54 -3.78 1.67 -13.71
N VAL A 55 -3.42 0.43 -14.06
CA VAL A 55 -4.39 -0.67 -14.26
C VAL A 55 -5.02 -1.13 -12.95
N HIS A 56 -4.23 -1.33 -11.89
CA HIS A 56 -4.76 -1.69 -10.56
C HIS A 56 -5.75 -0.63 -10.08
N PHE A 57 -5.32 0.61 -10.26
CA PHE A 57 -6.08 1.80 -9.94
C PHE A 57 -7.45 1.84 -10.66
N ASN A 58 -7.44 1.66 -11.99
CA ASN A 58 -8.66 1.68 -12.79
C ASN A 58 -9.60 0.52 -12.43
N ARG A 59 -9.07 -0.69 -12.18
CA ARG A 59 -9.85 -1.85 -11.76
C ARG A 59 -10.60 -1.61 -10.45
N TRP A 60 -9.95 -1.01 -9.46
CA TRP A 60 -10.61 -0.68 -8.20
C TRP A 60 -11.73 0.34 -8.39
N CYS A 61 -11.50 1.40 -9.19
CA CYS A 61 -12.55 2.39 -9.46
C CYS A 61 -13.77 1.79 -10.12
N ILE A 62 -13.58 0.87 -11.07
CA ILE A 62 -14.68 0.14 -11.70
C ILE A 62 -15.41 -0.72 -10.66
N ALA A 63 -14.69 -1.47 -9.83
CA ALA A 63 -15.28 -2.35 -8.81
C ALA A 63 -16.08 -1.58 -7.75
N MET A 64 -15.64 -0.37 -7.41
CA MET A 64 -16.29 0.51 -6.43
C MET A 64 -17.29 1.47 -7.05
N GLU A 65 -17.50 1.39 -8.37
CA GLU A 65 -18.31 2.33 -9.15
C GLU A 65 -17.91 3.81 -8.93
N ASN A 66 -16.64 4.05 -8.59
CA ASN A 66 -16.10 5.39 -8.44
C ASN A 66 -15.76 5.96 -9.83
N THR A 67 -16.66 6.81 -10.32
CA THR A 67 -16.59 7.42 -11.65
C THR A 67 -16.09 8.87 -11.63
N HIS A 68 -15.47 9.32 -10.52
CA HIS A 68 -14.95 10.68 -10.47
C HIS A 68 -13.78 10.86 -11.44
N ARG A 69 -13.82 11.88 -12.32
CA ARG A 69 -12.91 12.00 -13.46
C ARG A 69 -11.44 12.22 -13.09
N VAL A 70 -11.16 12.76 -11.90
CA VAL A 70 -9.78 13.00 -11.39
C VAL A 70 -8.90 11.75 -11.36
N HIS A 71 -9.55 10.60 -11.39
CA HIS A 71 -8.98 9.28 -11.31
C HIS A 71 -8.48 8.75 -12.66
N TYR A 72 -8.97 9.22 -13.79
CA TYR A 72 -8.59 8.64 -15.09
C TYR A 72 -8.47 9.66 -16.22
N ASP A 73 -8.94 10.89 -16.02
CA ASP A 73 -8.90 11.97 -17.00
C ASP A 73 -7.83 12.98 -16.61
N TYR A 74 -6.63 12.81 -17.18
CA TYR A 74 -5.48 13.68 -16.91
C TYR A 74 -5.76 15.16 -17.27
N PRO A 75 -6.31 15.50 -18.46
CA PRO A 75 -6.71 16.88 -18.75
C PRO A 75 -7.68 17.47 -17.72
N HIS A 76 -8.65 16.71 -17.23
CA HIS A 76 -9.57 17.19 -16.21
C HIS A 76 -8.85 17.43 -14.87
N ALA A 77 -8.07 16.45 -14.39
CA ALA A 77 -7.33 16.57 -13.13
C ALA A 77 -6.38 17.78 -13.12
N MET A 78 -5.60 17.99 -14.19
CA MET A 78 -4.63 19.08 -14.29
C MET A 78 -5.28 20.45 -14.52
N ASN A 79 -6.27 20.52 -15.43
CA ASN A 79 -6.75 21.82 -15.90
C ASN A 79 -7.98 22.32 -15.15
N HIS A 80 -8.88 21.42 -14.72
CA HIS A 80 -10.08 21.79 -13.97
C HIS A 80 -9.77 21.84 -12.48
N ASP A 81 -9.23 20.74 -11.93
CA ASP A 81 -9.00 20.59 -10.49
C ASP A 81 -7.60 21.04 -10.04
N LYS A 82 -6.72 21.44 -10.96
CA LYS A 82 -5.37 21.97 -10.70
C LYS A 82 -4.49 21.01 -9.87
N LEU A 83 -4.69 19.72 -10.06
CA LEU A 83 -3.89 18.67 -9.44
C LEU A 83 -2.56 18.50 -10.19
N PRO A 84 -1.51 17.95 -9.55
CA PRO A 84 -0.22 17.67 -10.20
C PRO A 84 -0.28 16.48 -11.17
N GLY A 85 -1.39 15.74 -11.20
CA GLY A 85 -1.62 14.59 -12.06
C GLY A 85 -2.98 13.95 -11.78
N VAL A 86 -3.16 12.76 -12.36
CA VAL A 86 -4.28 11.88 -11.99
C VAL A 86 -4.11 11.45 -10.54
N LEU A 87 -5.20 11.50 -9.77
CA LEU A 87 -5.18 11.30 -8.33
C LEU A 87 -5.62 9.90 -7.94
N PHE A 88 -4.88 9.32 -6.99
CA PHE A 88 -5.22 8.03 -6.39
C PHE A 88 -6.31 8.20 -5.31
N PRO A 89 -7.41 7.43 -5.34
CA PRO A 89 -8.48 7.49 -4.37
C PRO A 89 -7.94 7.22 -2.98
N ARG A 90 -8.37 8.07 -2.06
CA ARG A 90 -8.02 7.92 -0.65
C ARG A 90 -8.53 6.61 -0.07
N ASP A 91 -9.74 6.20 -0.45
CA ASP A 91 -10.35 4.97 0.07
C ASP A 91 -9.57 3.72 -0.36
N LEU A 92 -9.01 3.72 -1.56
CA LEU A 92 -8.13 2.66 -2.03
C LEU A 92 -6.84 2.60 -1.20
N ALA A 93 -6.24 3.74 -0.88
CA ALA A 93 -5.05 3.78 -0.02
C ALA A 93 -5.36 3.27 1.40
N ASN A 94 -6.53 3.59 1.94
CA ASN A 94 -6.98 3.10 3.25
C ASN A 94 -7.23 1.59 3.23
N GLU A 95 -7.92 1.09 2.20
CA GLU A 95 -8.22 -0.34 2.07
C GLU A 95 -6.94 -1.17 1.95
N TYR A 96 -5.97 -0.72 1.15
CA TYR A 96 -4.67 -1.38 1.10
C TYR A 96 -3.98 -1.35 2.45
N SER A 97 -3.94 -0.21 3.14
CA SER A 97 -3.32 -0.13 4.47
C SER A 97 -3.93 -1.15 5.45
N CYS A 98 -5.26 -1.34 5.42
CA CYS A 98 -5.95 -2.35 6.22
C CYS A 98 -5.64 -3.79 5.78
N GLN A 99 -5.69 -4.10 4.48
CA GLN A 99 -5.36 -5.44 3.96
C GLN A 99 -3.93 -5.85 4.32
N MET A 100 -3.01 -4.90 4.27
CA MET A 100 -1.62 -5.12 4.62
C MET A 100 -1.45 -5.41 6.12
N ALA A 101 -2.23 -4.78 7.00
CA ALA A 101 -2.29 -5.15 8.40
C ALA A 101 -2.93 -6.54 8.62
N GLN A 102 -3.96 -6.91 7.85
CA GLN A 102 -4.63 -8.21 7.97
C GLN A 102 -3.76 -9.40 7.58
N LYS A 103 -2.77 -9.23 6.69
CA LYS A 103 -1.80 -10.28 6.36
C LYS A 103 -0.99 -10.78 7.57
N LEU A 104 -1.07 -10.11 8.71
CA LEU A 104 -0.46 -10.49 9.98
C LEU A 104 -1.42 -11.28 10.90
N ASP A 105 -2.72 -11.19 10.64
CA ASP A 105 -3.81 -11.75 11.47
C ASP A 105 -4.53 -12.93 10.78
N SER A 106 -4.37 -13.08 9.46
CA SER A 106 -5.05 -14.11 8.64
C SER A 106 -4.34 -15.46 8.65
N SER A 107 -3.56 -15.73 9.70
CA SER A 107 -2.54 -16.77 9.76
C SER A 107 -2.32 -17.28 11.16
#